data_AF-A0A9E4U8M5-F1
#
_entry.id   AF-A0A9E4U8M5-F1
#
_cell.length_a   1.000
_cell.length_b   1.000
_cell.length_c   1.000
_cell.angle_alpha   90.00
_cell.angle_beta   90.00
_cell.angle_gamma   90.00
#
_symmetry.space_group_name_H-M   'P 1'
#
loop_
_entity.id
_entity.type
_entity.pdbx_description
1 polymer ?
#
loop_
_entity_poly.entity_id
_entity_poly.type
_entity_poly.pdbx_seq_one_letter_code
_entity_poly.pdbx_strand_id
1 'polypeptide(L)'
;MGRAVKFGDRQPGTSITFLDAGSAESLLQIASDADGIHLVAYRLYDSGGSLVAEREDLEHYPDGISVRSSGGELLLAVPKNADENIRYRLYGHDGELLTSSDGVRTMIYQRLHTEGGGRNWVAHSKK
;
A
#
# COMPACT_ATOMS: atom_id res chain seq x y z
N MET A 1 -2.39 -1.01 -21.60
CA MET A 1 -2.43 -2.44 -21.23
C MET A 1 -1.66 -2.60 -19.93
N GLY A 2 -2.34 -2.89 -18.81
CA GLY A 2 -1.68 -3.10 -17.51
C GLY A 2 -1.26 -4.56 -17.32
N ARG A 3 -0.14 -4.80 -16.64
CA ARG A 3 0.29 -6.16 -16.26
C ARG A 3 -0.41 -6.58 -14.96
N ALA A 4 -0.97 -7.79 -14.95
CA ALA A 4 -1.47 -8.41 -13.73
C ALA A 4 -0.32 -9.15 -13.04
N VAL A 5 -0.03 -8.79 -11.79
CA VAL A 5 0.95 -9.48 -10.94
C VAL A 5 0.25 -10.01 -9.70
N LYS A 6 0.55 -11.25 -9.31
CA LYS A 6 0.07 -11.85 -8.07
C LYS A 6 1.17 -11.71 -7.02
N PHE A 7 0.94 -10.86 -6.01
CA PHE A 7 1.83 -10.76 -4.84
C PHE A 7 1.37 -11.81 -3.81
N GLY A 8 1.76 -13.07 -4.01
CA GLY A 8 1.43 -14.19 -3.13
C GLY A 8 2.69 -14.73 -2.45
N ASP A 9 2.58 -15.00 -1.15
CA ASP A 9 3.62 -15.41 -0.19
C ASP A 9 4.49 -14.27 0.38
N ARG A 10 3.84 -13.35 1.11
CA ARG A 10 4.54 -12.41 2.00
C ARG A 10 5.09 -13.20 3.19
N GLN A 11 6.39 -13.49 3.16
CA GLN A 11 7.07 -14.09 4.30
C GLN A 11 7.18 -13.04 5.44
N PRO A 12 7.08 -13.45 6.71
CA PRO A 12 7.37 -12.57 7.85
C PRO A 12 8.70 -11.82 7.65
N GLY A 13 8.70 -10.51 7.88
CA GLY A 13 9.89 -9.66 7.69
C GLY A 13 10.17 -9.24 6.22
N THR A 14 9.21 -9.41 5.31
CA THR A 14 9.25 -8.79 3.97
C THR A 14 8.42 -7.51 3.92
N SER A 15 8.89 -6.54 3.16
CA SER A 15 8.15 -5.34 2.80
C SER A 15 8.13 -5.11 1.30
N ILE A 16 7.05 -4.50 0.83
CA ILE A 16 6.93 -3.96 -0.51
C ILE A 16 6.57 -2.48 -0.40
N THR A 17 7.29 -1.65 -1.16
CA THR A 17 7.02 -0.22 -1.28
C THR A 17 6.64 0.09 -2.72
N PHE A 18 5.51 0.76 -2.90
CA PHE A 18 5.04 1.29 -4.17
C PHE A 18 5.41 2.76 -4.26
N LEU A 19 6.20 3.11 -5.27
CA LEU A 19 6.69 4.46 -5.50
C LEU A 19 6.13 5.02 -6.82
N ASP A 20 5.87 6.33 -6.87
CA ASP A 20 5.71 7.08 -8.12
C ASP A 20 7.09 7.41 -8.69
N ALA A 21 7.46 6.79 -9.80
CA ALA A 21 8.74 7.02 -10.46
C ALA A 21 8.92 8.45 -11.00
N GLY A 22 7.84 9.21 -11.21
CA GLY A 22 7.91 10.59 -11.66
C GLY A 22 8.31 11.58 -10.55
N SER A 23 7.94 11.27 -9.31
CA SER A 23 8.21 12.13 -8.13
C SER A 23 9.19 11.51 -7.12
N ALA A 24 9.51 10.22 -7.28
CA ALA A 24 10.20 9.38 -6.31
C ALA A 24 9.48 9.29 -4.94
N GLU A 25 8.17 9.57 -4.91
CA GLU A 25 7.37 9.55 -3.68
C GLU A 25 6.88 8.13 -3.35
N SER A 26 6.87 7.78 -2.06
CA SER A 26 6.28 6.54 -1.55
C SER A 26 4.78 6.69 -1.35
N LEU A 27 4.00 5.89 -2.08
CA LEU A 27 2.54 5.93 -2.06
C LEU A 27 1.95 4.90 -1.10
N LEU A 28 2.54 3.71 -1.04
CA LEU A 28 2.08 2.63 -0.18
C LEU A 28 3.23 1.72 0.17
N GLN A 29 3.44 1.52 1.46
CA GLN A 29 4.33 0.48 1.97
C GLN A 29 3.51 -0.53 2.74
N ILE A 30 3.72 -1.81 2.43
CA ILE A 30 3.13 -2.93 3.15
C ILE A 30 4.26 -3.81 3.65
N ALA A 31 4.35 -4.00 4.95
CA ALA A 31 5.24 -4.95 5.59
C ALA A 31 4.45 -5.99 6.37
N SER A 32 5.10 -7.07 6.76
CA SER A 32 4.55 -8.05 7.72
C SER A 32 5.54 -8.24 8.86
N ASP A 33 5.03 -8.18 10.08
CA ASP A 33 5.84 -8.42 11.28
C ASP A 33 6.15 -9.93 11.46
N ALA A 34 6.76 -10.29 12.59
CA ALA A 34 7.12 -11.67 12.90
C ALA A 34 5.90 -12.59 13.09
N ASP A 35 4.75 -12.02 13.47
CA ASP A 35 3.48 -12.72 13.68
C ASP A 35 2.62 -12.77 12.41
N GLY A 36 3.11 -12.20 11.30
CA GLY A 36 2.42 -12.15 10.00
C GLY A 36 1.38 -11.04 9.92
N ILE A 37 1.33 -10.13 10.90
CA ILE A 37 0.39 -9.00 10.90
C ILE A 37 0.89 -7.93 9.93
N HIS A 38 -0.04 -7.42 9.13
CA HIS A 38 0.26 -6.34 8.20
C HIS A 38 0.52 -5.02 8.91
N LEU A 39 1.64 -4.41 8.53
CA LEU A 39 2.05 -3.05 8.83
C LEU A 39 1.89 -2.23 7.56
N VAL A 40 1.22 -1.08 7.63
CA VAL A 40 0.93 -0.27 6.45
C VAL A 40 1.28 1.19 6.70
N ALA A 41 2.01 1.79 5.77
CA ALA A 41 2.22 3.23 5.65
C ALA A 41 1.72 3.65 4.27
N TYR A 42 1.13 4.84 4.14
CA TYR A 42 0.49 5.25 2.90
C TYR A 42 0.44 6.76 2.72
N ARG A 43 0.45 7.18 1.46
CA ARG A 43 0.17 8.53 1.00
C ARG A 43 -0.78 8.44 -0.18
N LEU A 44 -2.03 8.81 0.04
CA LEU A 44 -3.14 8.50 -0.86
C LEU A 44 -3.67 9.78 -1.50
N TYR A 45 -3.59 9.85 -2.83
CA TYR A 45 -4.22 10.88 -3.64
C TYR A 45 -5.52 10.35 -4.27
N ASP A 46 -6.42 11.26 -4.62
CA ASP A 46 -7.56 10.96 -5.49
C ASP A 46 -7.22 11.12 -6.98
N SER A 47 -8.19 10.83 -7.84
CA SER A 47 -8.05 10.97 -9.30
C SER A 47 -7.86 12.42 -9.78
N GLY A 48 -8.01 13.41 -8.89
CA GLY A 48 -7.69 14.81 -9.16
C GLY A 48 -6.28 15.20 -8.71
N GLY A 49 -5.51 14.28 -8.15
CA GLY A 49 -4.17 14.55 -7.60
C GLY A 49 -4.20 15.21 -6.22
N SER A 50 -5.38 15.28 -5.57
CA SER A 50 -5.51 15.88 -4.25
C SER A 50 -5.19 14.86 -3.16
N LEU A 51 -4.37 15.25 -2.18
CA LEU A 51 -4.04 14.39 -1.03
C LEU A 51 -5.30 14.14 -0.18
N VAL A 52 -5.65 12.86 0.01
CA VAL A 52 -6.81 12.41 0.77
C VAL A 52 -6.43 11.98 2.18
N ALA A 53 -5.35 11.20 2.31
CA ALA A 53 -4.89 10.72 3.60
C ALA A 53 -3.40 10.33 3.57
N GLU A 54 -2.75 10.44 4.73
CA GLU A 54 -1.35 10.11 4.90
C GLU A 54 -1.06 9.47 6.26
N ARG A 55 -0.18 8.48 6.23
CA ARG A 55 0.49 7.83 7.36
C ARG A 55 1.92 7.52 6.94
N GLU A 56 2.87 8.26 7.49
CA GLU A 56 4.29 8.14 7.15
C GLU A 56 4.93 6.89 7.78
N ASP A 57 4.52 6.56 9.01
CA ASP A 57 5.03 5.41 9.75
C ASP A 57 4.24 4.13 9.46
N LEU A 58 4.95 3.00 9.47
CA LEU A 58 4.33 1.67 9.40
C LEU A 58 3.53 1.39 10.67
N GLU A 59 2.22 1.23 10.51
CA GLU A 59 1.30 1.06 11.62
C GLU A 59 0.42 -0.20 11.46
N HIS A 60 0.01 -0.76 12.58
CA HIS A 60 -0.93 -1.88 12.63
C HIS A 60 -2.38 -1.39 12.61
N TYR A 61 -3.22 -2.09 11.87
CA TYR A 61 -4.66 -1.83 11.78
C TYR A 61 -5.48 -3.06 12.18
N PRO A 62 -5.52 -3.43 13.49
CA PRO A 62 -6.16 -4.66 13.95
C PRO A 62 -7.68 -4.70 13.76
N ASP A 63 -8.33 -3.55 13.62
CA ASP A 63 -9.75 -3.45 13.28
C ASP A 63 -10.01 -3.24 11.79
N GLY A 64 -8.94 -3.22 10.98
CA GLY A 64 -8.97 -2.83 9.59
C GLY A 64 -9.20 -1.33 9.40
N ILE A 65 -8.95 -0.85 8.20
CA ILE A 65 -9.23 0.53 7.80
C ILE A 65 -9.81 0.57 6.39
N SER A 66 -10.59 1.61 6.12
CA SER A 66 -11.07 1.93 4.78
C SER A 66 -10.95 3.42 4.54
N VAL A 67 -10.08 3.81 3.62
CA VAL A 67 -9.88 5.20 3.19
C VAL A 67 -10.58 5.40 1.85
N ARG A 68 -11.43 6.43 1.79
CA ARG A 68 -12.17 6.80 0.58
C ARG A 68 -11.92 8.27 0.22
N SER A 69 -11.93 8.57 -1.06
CA SER A 69 -11.94 9.96 -1.54
C SER A 69 -13.26 10.66 -1.21
N SER A 70 -13.29 11.98 -1.36
CA SER A 70 -14.51 12.78 -1.20
C SER A 70 -15.65 12.34 -2.13
N GLY A 71 -15.32 11.81 -3.31
CA GLY A 71 -16.27 11.23 -4.27
C GLY A 71 -16.74 9.81 -3.91
N GLY A 72 -16.27 9.24 -2.80
CA GLY A 72 -16.65 7.90 -2.33
C GLY A 72 -15.86 6.75 -2.93
N GLU A 73 -14.85 7.03 -3.76
CA GLU A 73 -13.96 6.00 -4.31
C GLU A 73 -13.10 5.37 -3.22
N LEU A 74 -12.97 4.05 -3.22
CA LEU A 74 -12.08 3.33 -2.30
C LEU A 74 -10.62 3.45 -2.76
N LEU A 75 -9.78 4.05 -1.92
CA LEU A 75 -8.35 4.22 -2.17
C LEU A 75 -7.50 3.16 -1.45
N LEU A 76 -7.87 2.80 -0.22
CA LEU A 76 -7.20 1.75 0.54
C LEU A 76 -8.21 1.03 1.43
N ALA A 77 -8.17 -0.30 1.43
CA ALA A 77 -8.82 -1.12 2.44
C ALA A 77 -7.83 -2.15 2.97
N VAL A 78 -7.48 -1.99 4.25
CA VAL A 78 -6.75 -3.01 5.02
C VAL A 78 -7.81 -3.80 5.79
N PRO A 79 -7.96 -5.10 5.54
CA PRO A 79 -8.94 -5.91 6.25
C PRO A 79 -8.52 -6.14 7.70
N LYS A 80 -9.51 -6.41 8.55
CA LYS A 80 -9.30 -6.85 9.93
C LYS A 80 -8.64 -8.22 10.00
N ASN A 81 -9.01 -9.10 9.07
CA ASN A 81 -8.47 -10.46 8.99
C ASN A 81 -7.23 -10.48 8.10
N ALA A 82 -6.10 -10.98 8.61
CA ALA A 82 -4.85 -11.10 7.86
C ALA A 82 -4.94 -12.09 6.67
N ASP A 83 -5.92 -13.00 6.68
CA ASP A 83 -6.18 -13.90 5.55
C ASP A 83 -6.89 -13.21 4.38
N GLU A 84 -7.45 -12.03 4.61
CA GLU A 84 -8.07 -11.22 3.56
C GLU A 84 -7.04 -10.32 2.89
N ASN A 85 -7.23 -10.09 1.59
CA ASN A 85 -6.26 -9.32 0.82
C ASN A 85 -6.50 -7.81 0.91
N ILE A 86 -5.42 -7.06 1.07
CA ILE A 86 -5.42 -5.60 1.00
C ILE A 86 -5.84 -5.15 -0.41
N ARG A 87 -6.79 -4.22 -0.46
CA ARG A 87 -7.28 -3.59 -1.69
C ARG A 87 -6.81 -2.14 -1.74
N TYR A 88 -6.43 -1.66 -2.91
CA TYR A 88 -5.96 -0.28 -3.05
C TYR A 88 -6.12 0.26 -4.47
N ARG A 89 -6.17 1.59 -4.57
CA ARG A 89 -5.98 2.37 -5.79
C ARG A 89 -5.04 3.50 -5.46
N LEU A 90 -3.90 3.52 -6.13
CA LEU A 90 -2.86 4.53 -5.91
C LEU A 90 -2.80 5.45 -7.11
N TYR A 91 -3.10 6.71 -6.85
CA TYR A 91 -2.94 7.80 -7.79
C TYR A 91 -1.66 8.58 -7.48
N GLY A 92 -1.04 9.16 -8.50
CA GLY A 92 0.00 10.16 -8.32
C GLY A 92 -0.57 11.51 -7.88
N HIS A 93 0.30 12.42 -7.46
CA HIS A 93 -0.04 13.81 -7.17
C HIS A 93 -0.60 14.59 -8.39
N ASP A 94 -0.45 14.05 -9.60
CA ASP A 94 -1.01 14.54 -10.85
C ASP A 94 -2.38 13.92 -11.18
N GLY A 95 -2.88 13.02 -10.33
CA GLY A 95 -4.15 12.30 -10.52
C GLY A 95 -4.06 11.09 -11.46
N GLU A 96 -2.86 10.74 -11.95
CA GLU A 96 -2.68 9.56 -12.80
C GLU A 96 -2.82 8.27 -11.96
N LEU A 97 -3.59 7.28 -12.45
CA LEU A 97 -3.68 5.98 -11.79
C LEU A 97 -2.40 5.15 -12.05
N LEU A 98 -1.62 4.91 -10.99
CA LEU A 98 -0.33 4.22 -11.07
C LEU A 98 -0.45 2.73 -10.80
N THR A 99 -1.33 2.34 -9.87
CA THR A 99 -1.63 0.93 -9.60
C THR A 99 -2.98 0.74 -8.92
N SER A 100 -3.56 -0.45 -9.08
CA SER A 100 -4.73 -0.85 -8.33
C SER A 100 -4.70 -2.33 -8.00
N SER A 101 -5.26 -2.70 -6.86
CA SER A 101 -5.45 -4.08 -6.44
C SER A 101 -6.88 -4.29 -5.95
N ASP A 102 -7.57 -5.26 -6.53
CA ASP A 102 -8.89 -5.73 -6.05
C ASP A 102 -8.77 -6.79 -4.94
N GLY A 103 -7.54 -7.07 -4.48
CA GLY A 103 -7.22 -8.10 -3.50
C GLY A 103 -6.92 -9.46 -4.12
N VAL A 104 -7.26 -9.69 -5.39
CA VAL A 104 -6.93 -10.93 -6.12
C VAL A 104 -5.86 -10.67 -7.18
N ARG A 105 -5.93 -9.50 -7.82
CA ARG A 105 -5.08 -9.08 -8.92
C ARG A 105 -4.60 -7.66 -8.67
N THR A 106 -3.30 -7.46 -8.84
CA THR A 106 -2.72 -6.13 -8.91
C THR A 106 -2.47 -5.74 -10.37
N MET A 107 -3.08 -4.64 -10.80
CA MET A 107 -2.89 -4.01 -12.09
C MET A 107 -1.84 -2.90 -11.95
N ILE A 108 -0.72 -3.07 -12.63
CA ILE A 108 0.38 -2.09 -12.65
C ILE A 108 0.32 -1.27 -13.95
N TYR A 109 0.36 0.05 -13.82
CA TYR A 109 0.37 1.02 -14.93
C TYR A 109 1.78 1.63 -15.10
N GLN A 110 1.91 2.59 -16.02
CA GLN A 110 3.19 3.27 -16.26
C GLN A 110 3.63 4.03 -14.99
N ARG A 111 4.94 4.29 -14.86
CA ARG A 111 5.54 5.08 -13.78
C ARG A 111 5.45 4.50 -12.36
N LEU A 112 4.89 3.31 -12.15
CA LEU A 112 5.00 2.63 -10.86
C LEU A 112 6.37 1.96 -10.72
N HIS A 113 7.12 2.30 -9.67
CA HIS A 113 8.26 1.51 -9.22
C HIS A 113 7.86 0.69 -7.99
N THR A 114 8.30 -0.56 -7.92
CA THR A 114 8.13 -1.39 -6.73
C THR A 114 9.48 -1.77 -6.15
N GLU A 115 9.72 -1.41 -4.90
CA GLU A 115 10.90 -1.84 -4.16
C GLU A 115 10.52 -2.95 -3.19
N GLY A 116 11.30 -4.03 -3.18
CA GLY A 116 11.15 -5.13 -2.23
C GLY A 116 12.28 -5.09 -1.21
N GLY A 117 11.92 -5.06 0.08
CA GLY A 117 12.85 -5.14 1.19
C GLY A 117 12.71 -6.47 1.92
N GLY A 118 13.79 -7.25 1.97
CA GLY A 118 13.89 -8.41 2.85
C GLY A 118 14.95 -8.19 3.91
N ARG A 119 14.56 -8.31 5.18
CA ARG A 119 15.36 -8.48 6.43
C ARG A 119 15.33 -7.30 7.44
N ASN A 120 14.92 -7.70 8.65
CA ASN A 120 15.09 -7.07 9.97
C ASN A 120 14.53 -5.66 10.18
N TRP A 121 13.20 -5.60 10.38
CA TRP A 121 12.62 -4.56 11.24
C TRP A 121 13.00 -4.89 12.69
N VAL A 122 14.12 -4.34 13.15
CA VAL A 122 14.41 -4.26 14.58
C VAL A 122 13.35 -3.31 15.15
N ALA A 123 12.30 -3.88 15.73
CA ALA A 123 11.36 -3.15 16.55
C ALA A 123 12.15 -2.45 17.67
N HIS A 124 12.44 -1.16 17.49
CA HIS A 124 12.88 -0.33 18.59
C HIS A 124 11.65 -0.04 19.46
N SER A 125 11.25 -1.04 20.25
CA SER A 125 10.44 -0.81 21.44
C SER A 125 11.31 -0.03 22.41
N LYS A 126 11.16 1.30 22.44
CA LYS A 126 11.74 2.11 23.51
C LYS A 126 11.00 1.77 24.80
N LYS A 127 11.80 1.35 25.78
CA LYS A 127 11.50 1.12 27.20
C LYS A 127 10.63 2.19 27.84
#